data_AF-A0AAX2MEX2-F1
#
_entry.id   AF-A0AAX2MEX2-F1
#
_cell.length_a   1.000
_cell.length_b   1.000
_cell.length_c   1.000
_cell.angle_alpha   90.00
_cell.angle_beta   90.00
_cell.angle_gamma   90.00
#
_symmetry.space_group_name_H-M   'P 1'
#
loop_
_entity.id
_entity.type
_entity.pdbx_description
1 polymer ?
#
loop_
_entity_poly.entity_id
_entity_poly.type
_entity_poly.pdbx_seq_one_letter_code
_entity_poly.pdbx_strand_id
1 'polypeptide(L)'
;MIAWRISNYADLNGLGGLRADGRWHHAGRPIVYLADHAASAMLEMLVHSELRRLPPSFQLLKVALPDDGVLDLDPSALPADWRARQEDTRRLGDAWLAQAPSALLRVPSALAVDGRNLLLNPLHPDAGRCRILETIAAPLDTRLRQS
;
A
#
# COMPACT_ATOMS: atom_id res chain seq x y z
N MET A 1 -9.21 -12.75 -1.17
CA MET A 1 -8.20 -12.67 -0.10
C MET A 1 -8.39 -11.43 0.77
N ILE A 2 -7.74 -11.34 1.93
CA ILE A 2 -7.79 -10.17 2.84
C ILE A 2 -6.47 -9.41 2.79
N ALA A 3 -6.56 -8.08 2.75
CA ALA A 3 -5.43 -7.18 2.89
C ALA A 3 -5.80 -6.01 3.83
N TRP A 4 -4.79 -5.23 4.21
CA TRP A 4 -4.91 -4.20 5.23
C TRP A 4 -4.36 -2.87 4.73
N ARG A 5 -5.09 -1.78 4.98
CA ARG A 5 -4.63 -0.42 4.67
C ARG A 5 -4.68 0.43 5.92
N ILE A 6 -3.64 1.21 6.16
CA ILE A 6 -3.67 2.27 7.18
C ILE A 6 -3.84 3.63 6.49
N SER A 7 -4.80 4.44 6.94
CA SER A 7 -5.21 5.67 6.24
C SER A 7 -6.00 6.60 7.14
N ASN A 8 -5.98 7.91 6.84
CA ASN A 8 -6.91 8.88 7.42
C ASN A 8 -8.29 8.89 6.73
N TYR A 9 -8.42 8.12 5.66
CA TYR A 9 -9.62 8.06 4.82
C TYR A 9 -10.08 6.62 4.69
N ALA A 10 -11.38 6.39 4.92
CA ALA A 10 -12.06 5.12 4.74
C ALA A 10 -12.56 4.93 3.29
N ASP A 11 -11.65 5.07 2.33
CA ASP A 11 -11.92 4.86 0.89
C ASP A 11 -10.83 3.99 0.25
N LEU A 12 -10.98 3.68 -1.04
CA LEU A 12 -9.96 3.06 -1.88
C LEU A 12 -9.62 3.93 -3.11
N ASN A 13 -9.74 5.25 -2.98
CA ASN A 13 -9.65 6.17 -4.11
C ASN A 13 -8.21 6.55 -4.46
N GLY A 14 -7.26 6.34 -3.55
CA GLY A 14 -5.83 6.50 -3.82
C GLY A 14 -5.36 7.94 -4.10
N LEU A 15 -6.16 8.96 -3.74
CA LEU A 15 -5.89 10.36 -4.10
C LEU A 15 -4.59 10.93 -3.50
N GLY A 16 -3.98 10.26 -2.52
CA GLY A 16 -2.67 10.61 -1.99
C GLY A 16 -1.57 10.55 -3.05
N GLY A 17 -1.62 9.56 -3.94
CA GLY A 17 -0.62 9.39 -5.01
C GLY A 17 -0.66 10.47 -6.09
N LEU A 18 -1.67 11.35 -6.09
CA LEU A 18 -1.67 12.54 -6.94
C LEU A 18 -0.68 13.61 -6.45
N ARG A 19 -0.29 13.58 -5.17
CA ARG A 19 0.41 14.68 -4.49
C ARG A 19 1.80 14.33 -3.99
N ALA A 20 2.08 13.05 -3.78
CA ALA A 20 3.33 12.59 -3.21
C ALA A 20 3.79 11.31 -3.90
N ASP A 21 5.10 11.17 -4.04
CA ASP A 21 5.71 9.92 -4.46
C ASP A 21 5.52 8.85 -3.37
N GLY A 22 5.43 7.60 -3.81
CA GLY A 22 5.59 6.45 -2.94
C GLY A 22 6.81 5.63 -3.32
N ARG A 23 6.93 4.45 -2.73
CA ARG A 23 7.99 3.50 -3.09
C ARG A 23 7.82 2.96 -4.52
N TRP A 24 6.59 2.79 -4.95
CA TRP A 24 6.19 2.11 -6.19
C TRP A 24 5.40 3.02 -7.14
N HIS A 25 5.50 4.34 -7.00
CA HIS A 25 4.93 5.29 -7.96
C HIS A 25 5.55 6.68 -7.79
N HIS A 26 5.58 7.45 -8.86
CA HIS A 26 5.72 8.91 -8.79
C HIS A 26 4.37 9.58 -8.55
N ALA A 27 4.42 10.78 -7.98
CA ALA A 27 3.25 11.63 -7.84
C ALA A 27 2.57 11.89 -9.20
N GLY A 28 1.24 11.94 -9.19
CA GLY A 28 0.43 12.33 -10.34
C GLY A 28 -0.66 11.33 -10.70
N ARG A 29 -0.75 10.18 -10.02
CA ARG A 29 -1.78 9.16 -10.30
C ARG A 29 -2.35 8.54 -9.03
N PRO A 30 -3.66 8.20 -9.00
CA PRO A 30 -4.23 7.54 -7.85
C PRO A 30 -3.66 6.13 -7.69
N ILE A 31 -3.30 5.77 -6.46
CA ILE A 31 -2.83 4.43 -6.10
C ILE A 31 -3.11 4.17 -4.62
N VAL A 32 -3.44 2.93 -4.29
CA VAL A 32 -3.67 2.49 -2.92
C VAL A 32 -2.64 1.44 -2.53
N TYR A 33 -2.02 1.64 -1.37
CA TYR A 33 -1.11 0.69 -0.75
C TYR A 33 -1.86 -0.14 0.28
N LEU A 34 -1.68 -1.45 0.19
CA LEU A 34 -2.22 -2.46 1.07
C LEU A 34 -1.06 -3.36 1.52
N ALA A 35 -1.21 -3.97 2.69
CA ALA A 35 -0.30 -5.00 3.19
C ALA A 35 -1.05 -6.31 3.40
N ASP A 36 -0.34 -7.42 3.31
CA ASP A 36 -0.88 -8.76 3.57
C ASP A 36 -1.35 -8.95 5.03
N HIS A 37 -0.71 -8.27 5.98
CA HIS A 37 -1.03 -8.33 7.41
C HIS A 37 -1.26 -6.95 8.02
N ALA A 38 -2.12 -6.88 9.04
CA ALA A 38 -2.37 -5.65 9.81
C ALA A 38 -1.08 -5.08 10.41
N ALA A 39 -0.23 -5.95 10.97
CA ALA A 39 1.05 -5.55 11.54
C ALA A 39 1.99 -4.92 10.51
N SER A 40 2.02 -5.45 9.27
CA SER A 40 2.81 -4.90 8.17
C SER A 40 2.31 -3.51 7.77
N ALA A 41 0.99 -3.31 7.67
CA ALA A 41 0.41 -1.98 7.39
C ALA A 41 0.78 -0.97 8.50
N MET A 42 0.75 -1.40 9.76
CA MET A 42 1.16 -0.55 10.88
C MET A 42 2.65 -0.22 10.84
N LEU A 43 3.51 -1.20 10.54
CA LEU A 43 4.97 -0.99 10.40
C LEU A 43 5.29 0.06 9.32
N GLU A 44 4.62 -0.01 8.17
CA GLU A 44 4.77 0.99 7.10
C GLU A 44 4.46 2.40 7.59
N MET A 45 3.38 2.60 8.34
CA MET A 45 3.07 3.91 8.92
C MET A 45 4.12 4.35 9.96
N LEU A 46 4.58 3.44 10.83
CA LEU A 46 5.55 3.75 11.88
C LEU A 46 6.89 4.22 11.33
N VAL A 47 7.34 3.65 10.20
CA VAL A 47 8.60 4.04 9.56
C VAL A 47 8.47 5.36 8.81
N HIS A 48 7.31 5.62 8.18
CA HIS A 48 7.14 6.80 7.34
C HIS A 48 6.54 8.02 8.07
N SER A 49 6.20 7.90 9.35
CA SER A 49 5.55 8.98 10.12
C SER A 49 6.24 9.22 11.46
N GLU A 50 6.33 10.48 11.86
CA GLU A 50 6.58 10.81 13.26
C GLU A 50 5.36 10.41 14.10
N LEU A 51 5.51 9.40 14.96
CA LEU A 51 4.47 8.86 15.85
C LEU A 51 3.63 9.92 16.58
N ARG A 52 4.29 11.00 17.02
CA ARG A 52 3.66 12.12 17.75
C ARG A 52 2.78 13.00 16.86
N ARG A 53 2.99 12.97 15.55
CA ARG A 53 2.24 13.74 14.55
C ARG A 53 1.14 12.93 13.86
N LEU A 54 0.93 11.66 14.25
CA LEU A 54 -0.13 10.85 13.67
C LEU A 54 -1.51 11.37 14.11
N PRO A 55 -2.33 11.89 13.16
CA PRO A 55 -3.67 12.35 13.47
C PRO A 55 -4.51 11.27 14.18
N PRO A 56 -5.41 11.66 15.10
CA PRO A 56 -6.31 10.74 15.79
C PRO A 56 -7.25 9.98 14.83
N SER A 57 -7.47 10.53 13.64
CA SER A 57 -8.30 9.96 12.58
C SER A 57 -7.65 8.80 11.83
N PHE A 58 -6.43 8.39 12.17
CA PHE A 58 -5.80 7.24 11.53
C PHE A 58 -6.59 5.97 11.85
N GLN A 59 -6.93 5.24 10.78
CA GLN A 59 -7.75 4.05 10.81
C GLN A 59 -7.03 2.91 10.11
N LEU A 60 -7.28 1.69 10.59
CA LEU A 60 -6.88 0.46 9.92
C LEU A 60 -8.10 -0.12 9.21
N LEU A 61 -7.99 -0.33 7.91
CA LEU A 61 -9.04 -0.84 7.05
C LEU A 61 -8.76 -2.31 6.73
N LYS A 62 -9.75 -3.17 6.95
CA LYS A 62 -9.73 -4.55 6.46
C LYS A 62 -10.38 -4.56 5.08
N VAL A 63 -9.64 -5.01 4.07
CA VAL A 63 -10.06 -4.94 2.67
C VAL A 63 -10.14 -6.34 2.08
N ALA A 64 -11.29 -6.68 1.53
CA ALA A 64 -11.47 -7.85 0.68
C ALA A 64 -10.99 -7.54 -0.73
N LEU A 65 -10.17 -8.43 -1.27
CA LEU A 65 -9.67 -8.39 -2.63
C LEU A 65 -10.12 -9.68 -3.36
N PRO A 66 -10.31 -9.64 -4.69
CA PRO A 66 -10.46 -10.87 -5.48
C PRO A 66 -9.24 -11.79 -5.30
N ASP A 67 -9.46 -13.10 -5.39
CA ASP A 67 -8.39 -14.11 -5.35
C ASP A 67 -7.71 -14.30 -6.73
N ASP A 68 -8.38 -13.85 -7.79
CA ASP A 68 -7.94 -13.85 -9.18
C ASP A 68 -7.53 -12.44 -9.65
N GLY A 69 -6.83 -12.37 -10.78
CA GLY A 69 -6.48 -11.08 -11.41
C GLY A 69 -5.43 -10.27 -10.66
N VAL A 70 -4.73 -10.88 -9.69
CA VAL A 70 -3.55 -10.30 -9.05
C VAL A 70 -2.33 -10.58 -9.92
N LEU A 71 -1.66 -9.52 -10.37
CA LEU A 71 -0.37 -9.64 -11.03
C LEU A 71 0.72 -9.73 -9.97
N ASP A 72 1.72 -10.57 -10.20
CA ASP A 72 2.83 -10.77 -9.28
C ASP A 72 4.11 -10.19 -9.85
N LEU A 73 4.73 -9.26 -9.12
CA LEU A 73 6.08 -8.86 -9.43
C LEU A 73 7.05 -9.94 -8.96
N ASP A 74 7.79 -10.52 -9.89
CA ASP A 74 8.89 -11.42 -9.59
C ASP A 74 10.04 -10.65 -8.90
N PRO A 75 10.35 -10.93 -7.62
CA PRO A 75 11.44 -10.25 -6.93
C PRO A 75 12.81 -10.54 -7.54
N SER A 76 12.98 -11.66 -8.27
CA SER A 76 14.24 -11.99 -8.94
C SER A 76 14.53 -11.09 -10.16
N ALA A 77 13.49 -10.44 -10.69
CA ALA A 77 13.63 -9.43 -11.75
C ALA A 77 14.10 -8.06 -11.22
N LEU A 78 14.18 -7.89 -9.89
CA LEU A 78 14.67 -6.67 -9.27
C LEU A 78 16.19 -6.75 -9.03
N PRO A 79 16.92 -5.62 -9.12
CA PRO A 79 18.32 -5.56 -8.69
C PRO A 79 18.49 -6.03 -7.24
N ALA A 80 19.62 -6.65 -6.90
CA ALA A 80 19.88 -7.12 -5.53
C ALA A 80 19.76 -6.00 -4.47
N ASP A 81 20.10 -4.77 -4.85
CA ASP A 81 20.05 -3.56 -4.04
C ASP A 81 18.79 -2.72 -4.28
N TRP A 82 17.72 -3.29 -4.85
CA TRP A 82 16.47 -2.58 -5.16
C TRP A 82 15.90 -1.80 -3.97
N ARG A 83 16.21 -2.21 -2.74
CA ARG A 83 15.80 -1.52 -1.52
C ARG A 83 16.32 -0.09 -1.41
N ALA A 84 17.51 0.17 -1.93
CA ALA A 84 18.12 1.50 -1.98
C ALA A 84 17.74 2.29 -3.24
N ARG A 85 17.15 1.63 -4.25
CA ARG A 85 16.90 2.18 -5.59
C ARG A 85 15.41 2.49 -5.81
N GLN A 86 14.90 3.47 -5.07
CA GLN A 86 13.48 3.82 -5.14
C GLN A 86 13.03 4.25 -6.55
N GLU A 87 13.90 4.92 -7.30
CA GLU A 87 13.60 5.36 -8.67
C GLU A 87 13.22 4.18 -9.58
N ASP A 88 13.94 3.06 -9.47
CA ASP A 88 13.69 1.88 -10.29
C ASP A 88 12.33 1.25 -9.94
N THR A 89 12.00 1.16 -8.64
CA THR A 89 10.69 0.62 -8.22
C THR A 89 9.54 1.56 -8.57
N ARG A 90 9.75 2.88 -8.57
CA ARG A 90 8.74 3.85 -8.99
C ARG A 90 8.44 3.74 -10.48
N ARG A 91 9.47 3.68 -11.33
CA ARG A 91 9.27 3.50 -12.79
C ARG A 91 8.51 2.22 -13.12
N LEU A 92 8.81 1.13 -12.41
CA LEU A 92 8.09 -0.13 -12.58
C LEU A 92 6.61 0.02 -12.25
N GLY A 93 6.30 0.63 -11.10
CA GLY A 93 4.91 0.83 -10.69
C GLY A 93 4.16 1.86 -11.55
N ASP A 94 4.84 2.90 -12.04
CA ASP A 94 4.24 3.85 -12.99
C ASP A 94 3.86 3.18 -14.30
N ALA A 95 4.75 2.31 -14.81
CA ALA A 95 4.49 1.52 -16.01
C ALA A 95 3.29 0.59 -15.80
N TRP A 96 3.21 -0.10 -14.65
CA TRP A 96 2.05 -0.91 -14.30
C TRP A 96 0.76 -0.10 -14.19
N LEU A 97 0.79 1.05 -13.50
CA LEU A 97 -0.38 1.93 -13.45
C LEU A 97 -0.80 2.37 -14.86
N ALA A 98 0.16 2.62 -15.76
CA ALA A 98 -0.09 3.23 -17.09
C ALA A 98 -0.67 2.23 -18.06
N GLN A 99 -0.10 1.03 -18.09
CA GLN A 99 -0.57 -0.06 -18.92
C GLN A 99 -1.83 -0.71 -18.34
N ALA A 100 -2.05 -0.56 -17.03
CA ALA A 100 -3.18 -1.10 -16.29
C ALA A 100 -3.49 -2.59 -16.64
N PRO A 101 -2.49 -3.50 -16.61
CA PRO A 101 -2.70 -4.90 -16.99
C PRO A 101 -3.50 -5.68 -15.95
N SER A 102 -3.63 -5.14 -14.74
CA SER A 102 -4.40 -5.69 -13.62
C SER A 102 -4.85 -4.58 -12.67
N ALA A 103 -5.89 -4.84 -11.89
CA ALA A 103 -6.28 -3.94 -10.79
C ALA A 103 -5.32 -4.02 -9.61
N LEU A 104 -4.71 -5.19 -9.39
CA LEU A 104 -3.85 -5.49 -8.26
C LEU A 104 -2.47 -5.93 -8.72
N LEU A 105 -1.44 -5.38 -8.06
CA LEU A 105 -0.05 -5.81 -8.20
C LEU A 105 0.52 -6.17 -6.83
N ARG A 106 0.97 -7.40 -6.68
CA ARG A 106 1.69 -7.88 -5.50
C ARG A 106 3.17 -7.59 -5.66
N VAL A 107 3.74 -6.90 -4.67
CA VAL A 107 5.14 -6.45 -4.65
C VAL A 107 5.81 -6.87 -3.34
N PRO A 108 7.15 -7.07 -3.32
CA PRO A 108 7.85 -7.33 -2.06
C PRO A 108 7.75 -6.12 -1.13
N SER A 109 7.62 -6.37 0.17
CA SER A 109 7.75 -5.33 1.19
C SER A 109 9.20 -4.88 1.30
N ALA A 110 9.40 -3.57 1.42
CA ALA A 110 10.71 -3.01 1.68
C ALA A 110 11.11 -3.12 3.16
N LEU A 111 10.12 -3.24 4.06
CA LEU A 111 10.30 -3.21 5.51
C LEU A 111 10.18 -4.59 6.14
N ALA A 112 9.17 -5.37 5.75
CA ALA A 112 8.94 -6.70 6.31
C ALA A 112 9.76 -7.76 5.56
N VAL A 113 10.56 -8.54 6.30
CA VAL A 113 11.25 -9.71 5.77
C VAL A 113 10.20 -10.71 5.30
N ASP A 114 10.34 -11.19 4.05
CA ASP A 114 9.39 -12.08 3.35
C ASP A 114 7.94 -11.56 3.24
N GLY A 115 7.68 -10.32 3.67
CA GLY A 115 6.37 -9.69 3.61
C GLY A 115 6.04 -9.19 2.22
N ARG A 116 4.74 -9.07 1.93
CA ARG A 116 4.23 -8.60 0.64
C ARG A 116 3.28 -7.43 0.83
N ASN A 117 3.44 -6.45 -0.05
CA ASN A 117 2.49 -5.37 -0.20
C ASN A 117 1.65 -5.61 -1.47
N LEU A 118 0.45 -5.05 -1.49
CA LEU A 118 -0.45 -5.05 -2.63
C LEU A 118 -0.70 -3.61 -3.03
N LEU A 119 -0.54 -3.33 -4.31
CA LEU A 119 -0.88 -2.05 -4.92
C LEU A 119 -2.21 -2.22 -5.64
N LEU A 120 -3.14 -1.31 -5.39
CA LEU A 120 -4.41 -1.23 -6.10
C LEU A 120 -4.39 0.01 -7.00
N ASN A 121 -4.69 -0.20 -8.28
CA ASN A 121 -4.92 0.85 -9.27
C ASN A 121 -6.42 1.21 -9.26
N PRO A 122 -6.83 2.34 -8.66
CA PRO A 122 -8.25 2.69 -8.54
C PRO A 122 -8.90 3.00 -9.88
N LEU A 123 -8.10 3.26 -10.92
CA LEU A 123 -8.60 3.57 -12.27
C LEU A 123 -8.81 2.33 -13.14
N HIS A 124 -8.41 1.14 -12.67
CA HIS A 124 -8.66 -0.10 -13.40
C HIS A 124 -10.14 -0.49 -13.32
N PRO A 125 -10.78 -1.00 -14.39
CA PRO A 125 -12.20 -1.38 -14.39
C PRO A 125 -12.59 -2.35 -13.24
N ASP A 126 -11.71 -3.30 -12.94
CA ASP A 126 -11.92 -4.29 -11.87
C ASP A 126 -11.66 -3.77 -10.45
N ALA A 127 -11.25 -2.51 -10.26
CA ALA A 127 -10.96 -1.96 -8.93
C ALA A 127 -12.17 -2.04 -7.98
N GLY A 128 -13.40 -1.94 -8.52
CA GLY A 128 -14.65 -2.07 -7.76
C GLY A 128 -14.91 -3.45 -7.14
N ARG A 129 -14.10 -4.45 -7.51
CA ARG A 129 -14.11 -5.78 -6.86
C ARG A 129 -13.45 -5.73 -5.47
N CYS A 130 -12.64 -4.71 -5.18
CA CYS A 130 -12.03 -4.50 -3.86
C CYS A 130 -13.02 -3.79 -2.93
N ARG A 131 -13.21 -4.30 -1.71
CA ARG A 131 -14.21 -3.77 -0.77
C ARG A 131 -13.65 -3.61 0.63
N ILE A 132 -13.87 -2.47 1.25
CA ILE A 132 -13.62 -2.29 2.68
C ILE A 132 -14.68 -3.08 3.44
N LEU A 133 -14.24 -4.05 4.25
CA LEU A 133 -15.12 -4.85 5.11
C LEU A 133 -15.30 -4.21 6.48
N GLU A 134 -14.25 -3.59 6.99
CA GLU A 134 -14.19 -3.09 8.36
C GLU A 134 -13.25 -1.88 8.45
N THR A 135 -13.59 -0.94 9.32
CA THR A 135 -12.76 0.22 9.67
C THR A 135 -12.52 0.22 11.17
N ILE A 136 -11.26 0.08 11.58
CA ILE A 136 -10.83 0.03 12.97
C ILE A 136 -10.22 1.38 13.32
N ALA A 137 -10.90 2.13 14.20
CA ALA A 137 -10.44 3.43 14.67
C ALA A 137 -9.32 3.29 15.70
N ALA A 138 -8.38 4.24 15.69
CA ALA A 138 -7.28 4.32 16.65
C ALA A 138 -6.56 2.97 16.88
N PRO A 139 -6.02 2.33 15.82
CA PRO A 139 -5.46 0.98 15.90
C PRO A 139 -4.12 0.92 16.67
N LEU A 140 -3.57 2.07 17.06
CA LEU A 140 -2.30 2.15 17.78
C LEU A 140 -2.50 2.08 19.29
N ASP A 141 -1.77 1.16 19.91
CA ASP A 141 -1.63 1.10 21.36
C ASP A 141 -1.02 2.41 21.92
N THR A 142 -1.56 2.89 23.03
CA THR A 142 -1.15 4.16 23.65
C THR A 142 0.31 4.15 24.10
N ARG A 143 0.89 2.98 24.40
CA ARG A 143 2.30 2.82 24.79
C ARG A 143 3.27 3.24 23.69
N LEU A 144 2.88 3.14 22.42
CA LEU A 144 3.72 3.58 21.29
C LEU A 144 3.91 5.10 21.22
N ARG A 145 3.11 5.88 21.95
CA ARG A 145 3.23 7.36 21.99
C ARG A 145 4.10 7.86 23.16
N GLN A 146 4.59 6.97 24.02
CA GLN A 146 5.26 7.33 25.28
C GLN A 146 6.79 7.42 25.19
N SER A 147 7.38 7.10 24.03
CA SER A 147 8.82 7.22 23.73
C SER A 147 9.18 8.57 23.12
#